data_AF-A0A254RDL5-F1
#
_entry.id   AF-A0A254RDL5-F1
#
_cell.length_a   1.000
_cell.length_b   1.000
_cell.length_c   1.000
_cell.angle_alpha   90.00
_cell.angle_beta   90.00
_cell.angle_gamma   90.00
#
_symmetry.space_group_name_H-M   'P 1'
#
loop_
_entity.id
_entity.type
_entity.pdbx_description
1 polymer ?
#
loop_
_entity_poly.entity_id
_entity_poly.type
_entity_poly.pdbx_seq_one_letter_code
_entity_poly.pdbx_strand_id
1 'polypeptide(L)'
;MECMVNVIFLDMRTLLLLFVVATLSFAQWGGGGKSINDYKKVSVSDIWNFVKMFSLDGVSAPIEVPTNRDTVFNGSFSDSLKLAGWTLSDHSGEGSLKFTDGKAEISVTKVGSNAYDVQMIQNGMHYENGQSYKLTFDAYASVARTLEVNLEKDTDPWTSYLGEAKTFDLTTTKQTFEIQFTMNEPTDENGRISINAGLATGSVFIDNVVLTKIDKVEPPSSIAGKVLLQAGEKTFSVYNMKGVFVCKLKATYMGEVQAQLNAMNLDKGLYVVKIGDFSRIFPVK
;
A
#
# COMPACT_ATOMS: atom_id res chain seq x y z
N MET A 1 -39.02 39.46 1.39
CA MET A 1 -39.33 38.72 2.63
C MET A 1 -39.88 37.36 2.19
N GLU A 2 -39.08 36.57 1.47
CA GLU A 2 -38.05 35.63 1.94
C GLU A 2 -38.61 34.44 2.76
N CYS A 3 -38.09 33.25 2.40
CA CYS A 3 -38.04 32.00 3.18
C CYS A 3 -39.32 31.13 3.24
N MET A 4 -39.34 29.83 2.96
CA MET A 4 -38.31 28.84 2.57
C MET A 4 -38.96 27.72 1.75
N VAL A 5 -38.25 27.18 0.77
CA VAL A 5 -38.51 25.87 0.17
C VAL A 5 -38.04 24.82 1.17
N ASN A 6 -38.96 24.08 1.80
CA ASN A 6 -38.61 22.91 2.59
C ASN A 6 -38.30 21.74 1.65
N VAL A 7 -37.02 21.51 1.40
CA VAL A 7 -36.52 20.24 0.87
C VAL A 7 -36.59 19.23 2.01
N ILE A 8 -37.62 18.38 2.00
CA ILE A 8 -37.73 17.27 2.94
C ILE A 8 -36.67 16.23 2.52
N PHE A 9 -35.59 16.11 3.30
CA PHE A 9 -34.73 14.94 3.25
C PHE A 9 -35.55 13.74 3.74
N LEU A 10 -36.02 12.89 2.81
CA LEU A 10 -36.52 11.57 3.19
C LEU A 10 -35.31 10.69 3.54
N ASP A 11 -35.30 10.19 4.77
CA ASP A 11 -34.40 9.13 5.23
C ASP A 11 -34.57 7.89 4.34
N MET A 12 -33.44 7.21 4.06
CA MET A 12 -33.33 5.95 3.33
C MET A 12 -34.28 4.86 3.88
N ARG A 13 -34.65 4.93 5.18
CA ARG A 13 -35.71 4.10 5.79
C ARG A 13 -37.10 4.34 5.19
N THR A 14 -37.46 5.58 4.91
CA THR A 14 -38.75 5.94 4.33
C THR A 14 -38.78 5.61 2.84
N LEU A 15 -37.65 5.74 2.13
CA LEU A 15 -37.52 5.32 0.72
C LEU A 15 -37.66 3.80 0.55
N LEU A 16 -37.12 2.98 1.47
CA LEU A 16 -37.20 1.52 1.36
C LEU A 16 -38.58 0.97 1.72
N LEU A 17 -39.27 1.56 2.70
CA LEU A 17 -40.68 1.22 2.98
C LEU A 17 -41.59 1.55 1.79
N LEU A 18 -41.34 2.67 1.10
CA LEU A 18 -42.02 2.99 -0.15
C LEU A 18 -41.67 2.02 -1.28
N PHE A 19 -40.44 1.51 -1.36
CA PHE A 19 -40.05 0.51 -2.38
C PHE A 19 -40.61 -0.89 -2.13
N VAL A 20 -40.66 -1.35 -0.88
CA VAL A 20 -41.28 -2.65 -0.52
C VAL A 20 -42.80 -2.61 -0.68
N VAL A 21 -43.44 -1.45 -0.48
CA VAL A 21 -44.86 -1.24 -0.77
C VAL A 21 -45.12 -1.00 -2.27
N ALA A 22 -44.18 -0.38 -3.00
CA ALA A 22 -44.30 -0.14 -4.43
C ALA A 22 -44.12 -1.39 -5.29
N THR A 23 -43.30 -2.37 -4.88
CA THR A 23 -43.26 -3.68 -5.56
C THR A 23 -44.54 -4.49 -5.37
N LEU A 24 -45.39 -4.13 -4.41
CA LEU A 24 -46.75 -4.68 -4.25
C LEU A 24 -47.83 -3.89 -5.02
N SER A 25 -47.50 -2.76 -5.66
CA SER A 25 -48.50 -1.86 -6.27
C SER A 25 -48.44 -1.74 -7.81
N PHE A 26 -47.48 -2.37 -8.48
CA PHE A 26 -47.41 -2.37 -9.96
C PHE A 26 -48.06 -3.58 -10.63
N ALA A 27 -48.75 -4.45 -9.89
CA ALA A 27 -49.58 -5.51 -10.43
C ALA A 27 -51.06 -5.13 -10.42
N GLN A 28 -51.42 -3.95 -10.93
CA GLN A 28 -52.82 -3.53 -11.04
C GLN A 28 -53.10 -2.80 -12.35
N TRP A 29 -52.80 -3.45 -13.47
CA TRP A 29 -53.54 -3.21 -14.71
C TRP A 29 -53.78 -4.53 -15.44
N GLY A 30 -54.82 -5.24 -14.99
CA GLY A 30 -55.22 -6.54 -15.52
C GLY A 30 -56.08 -7.29 -14.52
N GLY A 31 -57.39 -7.01 -14.56
CA GLY A 31 -58.52 -7.70 -13.91
C GLY A 31 -58.26 -8.75 -12.81
N GLY A 32 -58.80 -8.47 -11.61
CA GLY A 32 -59.03 -9.47 -10.57
C GLY A 32 -58.46 -9.04 -9.22
N GLY A 33 -59.23 -8.30 -8.44
CA GLY A 33 -58.85 -7.89 -7.09
C GLY A 33 -58.61 -9.10 -6.20
N LYS A 34 -57.37 -9.26 -5.74
CA LYS A 34 -57.03 -10.13 -4.61
C LYS A 34 -56.82 -9.27 -3.37
N SER A 35 -57.41 -9.71 -2.27
CA SER A 35 -57.28 -9.05 -0.97
C SER A 35 -55.87 -9.28 -0.44
N ILE A 36 -55.34 -8.36 0.37
CA ILE A 36 -54.04 -8.48 1.05
C ILE A 36 -53.91 -9.78 1.87
N ASN A 37 -55.06 -10.39 2.20
CA ASN A 37 -55.16 -11.66 2.91
C ASN A 37 -54.83 -12.91 2.06
N ASP A 38 -54.70 -12.77 0.73
CA ASP A 38 -54.38 -13.88 -0.19
C ASP A 38 -52.87 -14.16 -0.31
N TYR A 39 -52.03 -13.27 0.22
CA TYR A 39 -50.60 -13.53 0.34
C TYR A 39 -50.40 -14.34 1.61
N LYS A 40 -50.08 -15.63 1.44
CA LYS A 40 -49.73 -16.55 2.54
C LYS A 40 -48.91 -15.80 3.58
N LYS A 41 -49.42 -15.75 4.82
CA LYS A 41 -48.79 -15.14 5.98
C LYS A 41 -47.28 -15.34 5.91
N VAL A 42 -46.55 -14.30 5.48
CA VAL A 42 -45.10 -14.28 5.68
C VAL A 42 -44.95 -14.32 7.19
N SER A 43 -44.34 -15.39 7.71
CA SER A 43 -44.21 -15.53 9.14
C SER A 43 -43.42 -14.34 9.67
N VAL A 44 -43.79 -13.82 10.84
CA VAL A 44 -42.99 -12.81 11.53
C VAL A 44 -41.55 -13.30 11.71
N SER A 45 -41.33 -14.62 11.81
CA SER A 45 -39.99 -15.24 11.79
C SER A 45 -39.26 -15.08 10.46
N ASP A 46 -39.95 -15.12 9.33
CA ASP A 46 -39.33 -15.01 8.00
C ASP A 46 -38.97 -13.56 7.69
N ILE A 47 -39.82 -12.63 8.13
CA ILE A 47 -39.51 -11.20 8.15
C ILE A 47 -38.33 -10.94 9.09
N TRP A 48 -38.31 -11.54 10.29
CA TRP A 48 -37.17 -11.40 11.20
C TRP A 48 -35.89 -12.02 10.64
N ASN A 49 -35.94 -13.16 9.98
CA ASN A 49 -34.77 -13.78 9.39
C ASN A 49 -34.23 -12.94 8.22
N PHE A 50 -35.10 -12.34 7.41
CA PHE A 50 -34.73 -11.38 6.38
C PHE A 50 -34.09 -10.11 6.99
N VAL A 51 -34.70 -9.53 8.01
CA VAL A 51 -34.20 -8.34 8.75
C VAL A 51 -32.83 -8.61 9.40
N LYS A 52 -32.59 -9.82 9.92
CA LYS A 52 -31.28 -10.26 10.46
C LYS A 52 -30.24 -10.46 9.38
N MET A 53 -30.63 -11.03 8.23
CA MET A 53 -29.71 -11.25 7.10
C MET A 53 -29.23 -9.93 6.48
N PHE A 54 -29.99 -8.84 6.65
CA PHE A 54 -29.66 -7.50 6.18
C PHE A 54 -29.37 -6.48 7.31
N SER A 55 -29.12 -6.95 8.56
CA SER A 55 -28.69 -6.14 9.71
C SER A 55 -29.44 -4.81 9.93
N LEU A 56 -30.76 -4.86 10.14
CA LEU A 56 -31.57 -3.66 10.45
C LEU A 56 -31.60 -3.28 11.95
N ASP A 57 -30.97 -4.07 12.80
CA ASP A 57 -30.65 -3.79 14.20
C ASP A 57 -29.44 -2.85 14.37
N GLY A 58 -28.85 -2.38 13.27
CA GLY A 58 -27.72 -1.45 13.26
C GLY A 58 -26.39 -2.11 13.65
N VAL A 59 -26.39 -3.42 13.85
CA VAL A 59 -25.18 -4.22 14.06
C VAL A 59 -24.94 -5.00 12.77
N SER A 60 -24.15 -4.42 11.87
CA SER A 60 -23.59 -5.19 10.75
C SER A 60 -22.80 -6.36 11.33
N ALA A 61 -22.91 -7.55 10.74
CA ALA A 61 -21.99 -8.63 11.04
C ALA A 61 -20.54 -8.10 10.99
N PRO A 62 -19.65 -8.51 11.89
CA PRO A 62 -18.26 -8.07 11.86
C PRO A 62 -17.67 -8.37 10.48
N ILE A 63 -16.97 -7.40 9.92
CA ILE A 63 -16.30 -7.57 8.63
C ILE A 63 -15.15 -8.54 8.82
N GLU A 64 -15.31 -9.76 8.32
CA GLU A 64 -14.25 -10.76 8.29
C GLU A 64 -13.23 -10.38 7.20
N VAL A 65 -12.00 -10.10 7.61
CA VAL A 65 -10.90 -9.75 6.71
C VAL A 65 -10.24 -11.05 6.23
N PRO A 66 -10.25 -11.36 4.92
CA PRO A 66 -9.63 -12.58 4.42
C PRO A 66 -8.12 -12.59 4.69
N THR A 67 -7.56 -13.71 5.13
CA THR A 67 -6.10 -13.91 5.25
C THR A 67 -5.53 -14.59 3.99
N ASN A 68 -4.19 -14.65 3.88
CA ASN A 68 -3.48 -15.29 2.78
C ASN A 68 -3.91 -14.74 1.40
N ARG A 69 -3.81 -13.42 1.23
CA ARG A 69 -4.27 -12.71 0.02
C ARG A 69 -3.14 -11.97 -0.67
N ASP A 70 -3.10 -12.01 -1.99
CA ASP A 70 -2.11 -11.30 -2.81
C ASP A 70 -2.58 -9.91 -3.26
N THR A 71 -3.72 -9.43 -2.72
CA THR A 71 -4.29 -8.11 -2.96
C THR A 71 -4.62 -7.39 -1.65
N VAL A 72 -4.55 -6.06 -1.66
CA VAL A 72 -4.94 -5.21 -0.53
C VAL A 72 -6.44 -5.31 -0.29
N PHE A 73 -6.84 -5.51 0.97
CA PHE A 73 -8.24 -5.42 1.36
C PHE A 73 -8.60 -3.97 1.70
N ASN A 74 -9.72 -3.47 1.16
CA ASN A 74 -10.24 -2.13 1.43
C ASN A 74 -9.19 -1.01 1.22
N GLY A 75 -8.45 -1.07 0.11
CA GLY A 75 -7.44 -0.05 -0.20
C GLY A 75 -8.01 1.32 -0.61
N SER A 76 -9.28 1.36 -1.03
CA SER A 76 -9.99 2.58 -1.44
C SER A 76 -10.84 3.20 -0.33
N PHE A 77 -10.78 2.65 0.89
CA PHE A 77 -11.53 3.11 2.08
C PHE A 77 -12.99 3.48 1.76
N SER A 78 -13.78 2.54 1.25
CA SER A 78 -15.17 2.83 0.91
C SER A 78 -16.00 3.18 2.16
N ASP A 79 -17.07 3.96 2.00
CA ASP A 79 -17.93 4.34 3.13
C ASP A 79 -18.54 3.16 3.88
N SER A 80 -18.79 2.03 3.20
CA SER A 80 -19.33 0.83 3.82
C SER A 80 -18.29 0.04 4.62
N LEU A 81 -17.02 0.09 4.23
CA LEU A 81 -15.94 -0.65 4.89
C LEU A 81 -15.14 0.20 5.87
N LYS A 82 -15.17 1.53 5.75
CA LYS A 82 -14.41 2.47 6.59
C LYS A 82 -12.92 2.05 6.63
N LEU A 83 -12.42 1.64 7.79
CA LEU A 83 -11.04 1.19 8.02
C LEU A 83 -10.91 -0.34 8.11
N ALA A 84 -11.92 -1.12 7.73
CA ALA A 84 -11.85 -2.58 7.84
C ALA A 84 -10.58 -3.14 7.17
N GLY A 85 -9.88 -4.04 7.85
CA GLY A 85 -8.60 -4.61 7.41
C GLY A 85 -7.35 -3.78 7.73
N TRP A 86 -7.52 -2.53 8.18
CA TRP A 86 -6.42 -1.64 8.56
C TRP A 86 -6.43 -1.41 10.07
N THR A 87 -5.28 -1.61 10.71
CA THR A 87 -5.10 -1.40 12.14
C THR A 87 -4.03 -0.35 12.40
N LEU A 88 -4.07 0.26 13.59
CA LEU A 88 -2.99 1.09 14.09
C LEU A 88 -2.26 0.32 15.19
N SER A 89 -0.93 0.34 15.13
CA SER A 89 -0.07 -0.05 16.24
C SER A 89 0.80 1.15 16.63
N ASP A 90 0.87 1.45 17.91
CA ASP A 90 1.78 2.42 18.49
C ASP A 90 2.72 1.76 19.51
N HIS A 91 3.90 2.35 19.66
CA HIS A 91 4.95 1.86 20.55
C HIS A 91 5.42 2.98 21.48
N SER A 92 6.52 3.67 21.13
CA SER A 92 6.99 4.82 21.92
C SER A 92 6.38 6.16 21.50
N GLY A 93 5.67 6.18 20.36
CA GLY A 93 4.86 7.30 19.89
C GLY A 93 3.39 7.19 20.30
N GLU A 94 2.59 8.20 19.98
CA GLU A 94 1.13 8.19 20.21
C GLU A 94 0.42 8.68 18.94
N GLY A 95 -0.58 7.92 18.50
CA GLY A 95 -1.38 8.28 17.33
C GLY A 95 -2.78 7.69 17.35
N SER A 96 -3.58 8.04 16.34
CA SER A 96 -4.91 7.47 16.11
C SER A 96 -5.14 7.25 14.63
N LEU A 97 -5.95 6.24 14.28
CA LEU A 97 -6.38 5.95 12.91
C LEU A 97 -7.88 6.24 12.79
N LYS A 98 -8.26 7.07 11.81
CA LYS A 98 -9.64 7.49 11.58
C LYS A 98 -10.00 7.38 10.11
N PHE A 99 -11.29 7.16 9.86
CA PHE A 99 -11.87 7.32 8.53
C PHE A 99 -12.31 8.77 8.36
N THR A 100 -11.74 9.48 7.38
CA THR A 100 -12.04 10.89 7.10
C THR A 100 -12.29 11.08 5.62
N ASP A 101 -13.55 11.35 5.24
CA ASP A 101 -13.95 11.67 3.86
C ASP A 101 -13.47 10.65 2.80
N GLY A 102 -13.65 9.34 3.05
CA GLY A 102 -13.28 8.30 2.07
C GLY A 102 -11.81 7.88 2.10
N LYS A 103 -11.08 8.13 3.20
CA LYS A 103 -9.63 7.85 3.30
C LYS A 103 -9.21 7.58 4.74
N ALA A 104 -8.07 6.92 4.91
CA ALA A 104 -7.46 6.72 6.21
C ALA A 104 -6.68 7.96 6.64
N GLU A 105 -6.89 8.39 7.87
CA GLU A 105 -6.15 9.47 8.52
C GLU A 105 -5.38 8.92 9.73
N ILE A 106 -4.06 8.96 9.67
CA ILE A 106 -3.17 8.69 10.79
C ILE A 106 -2.83 10.03 11.44
N SER A 107 -3.36 10.28 12.63
CA SER A 107 -3.08 11.51 13.40
C SER A 107 -2.04 11.22 14.47
N VAL A 108 -0.84 11.76 14.33
CA VAL A 108 0.27 11.59 15.28
C VAL A 108 0.31 12.75 16.26
N THR A 109 0.13 12.47 17.55
CA THR A 109 0.15 13.47 18.63
C THR A 109 1.50 13.53 19.35
N LYS A 110 2.25 12.42 19.33
CA LYS A 110 3.60 12.34 19.90
C LYS A 110 4.48 11.45 19.04
N VAL A 111 5.68 11.94 18.75
CA VAL A 111 6.67 11.20 17.98
C VAL A 111 7.36 10.13 18.83
N GLY A 112 7.77 9.04 18.18
CA GLY A 112 8.68 8.05 18.74
C GLY A 112 10.13 8.31 18.32
N SER A 113 10.98 7.29 18.51
CA SER A 113 12.39 7.31 18.05
C SER A 113 12.56 6.66 16.67
N ASN A 114 11.55 5.92 16.21
CA ASN A 114 11.53 5.16 14.98
C ASN A 114 10.27 5.48 14.16
N ALA A 115 10.32 5.27 12.85
CA ALA A 115 9.17 5.49 11.99
C ALA A 115 7.99 4.56 12.32
N TYR A 116 8.27 3.33 12.72
CA TYR A 116 7.25 2.35 13.07
C TYR A 116 6.57 2.62 14.43
N ASP A 117 7.03 3.60 15.22
CA ASP A 117 6.46 3.89 16.54
C ASP A 117 5.00 4.36 16.50
N VAL A 118 4.52 4.78 15.32
CA VAL A 118 3.10 4.89 14.97
C VAL A 118 2.97 4.35 13.55
N GLN A 119 2.32 3.20 13.40
CA GLN A 119 2.23 2.50 12.12
C GLN A 119 0.81 2.02 11.82
N MET A 120 0.36 2.24 10.58
CA MET A 120 -0.85 1.65 10.03
C MET A 120 -0.50 0.36 9.29
N ILE A 121 -1.18 -0.74 9.61
CA ILE A 121 -0.82 -2.09 9.14
C ILE A 121 -1.95 -2.73 8.36
N GLN A 122 -1.59 -3.48 7.30
CA GLN A 122 -2.44 -4.45 6.61
C GLN A 122 -1.78 -5.84 6.68
N ASN A 123 -2.27 -6.71 7.57
CA ASN A 123 -1.73 -8.07 7.80
C ASN A 123 -2.29 -9.12 6.83
N GLY A 124 -1.68 -10.31 6.74
CA GLY A 124 -2.24 -11.46 6.01
C GLY A 124 -2.01 -11.41 4.50
N MET A 125 -0.93 -10.75 4.08
CA MET A 125 -0.52 -10.63 2.69
C MET A 125 0.27 -11.86 2.24
N HIS A 126 -0.06 -12.40 1.07
CA HIS A 126 0.64 -13.50 0.41
C HIS A 126 1.68 -12.95 -0.57
N TYR A 127 2.95 -13.16 -0.27
CA TYR A 127 4.08 -12.84 -1.14
C TYR A 127 4.76 -14.12 -1.59
N GLU A 128 4.63 -14.44 -2.88
CA GLU A 128 5.13 -15.66 -3.49
C GLU A 128 6.57 -15.47 -3.98
N ASN A 129 7.47 -16.38 -3.61
CA ASN A 129 8.87 -16.33 -4.02
C ASN A 129 9.00 -16.26 -5.54
N GLY A 130 9.88 -15.38 -6.02
CA GLY A 130 10.15 -15.16 -7.43
C GLY A 130 9.15 -14.27 -8.16
N GLN A 131 7.98 -13.96 -7.56
CA GLN A 131 7.01 -13.05 -8.13
C GLN A 131 7.41 -11.59 -7.90
N SER A 132 6.98 -10.72 -8.81
CA SER A 132 7.15 -9.28 -8.67
C SER A 132 5.84 -8.57 -8.44
N TYR A 133 5.90 -7.52 -7.65
CA TYR A 133 4.75 -6.80 -7.15
C TYR A 133 4.96 -5.31 -7.28
N LYS A 134 3.84 -4.60 -7.41
CA LYS A 134 3.76 -3.16 -7.42
C LYS A 134 2.72 -2.69 -6.42
N LEU A 135 3.16 -1.95 -5.41
CA LEU A 135 2.30 -1.23 -4.48
C LEU A 135 2.17 0.21 -4.97
N THR A 136 0.95 0.69 -5.18
CA THR A 136 0.65 2.11 -5.39
C THR A 136 -0.23 2.63 -4.26
N PHE A 137 -0.06 3.89 -3.88
CA PHE A 137 -0.92 4.53 -2.89
C PHE A 137 -0.92 6.05 -3.08
N ASP A 138 -2.04 6.69 -2.76
CA ASP A 138 -2.13 8.13 -2.65
C ASP A 138 -1.81 8.55 -1.21
N ALA A 139 -0.97 9.57 -1.06
CA ALA A 139 -0.66 10.13 0.25
C ALA A 139 -0.45 11.65 0.23
N TYR A 140 -0.80 12.29 1.35
CA TYR A 140 -0.43 13.67 1.70
C TYR A 140 -0.48 13.85 3.21
N ALA A 141 -0.01 14.99 3.70
CA ALA A 141 0.00 15.30 5.12
C ALA A 141 -0.52 16.71 5.41
N SER A 142 -0.94 16.97 6.65
CA SER A 142 -1.32 18.32 7.09
C SER A 142 -0.14 19.29 7.13
N VAL A 143 1.08 18.75 7.29
CA VAL A 143 2.36 19.47 7.23
C VAL A 143 3.35 18.60 6.47
N ALA A 144 4.18 19.21 5.62
CA ALA A 144 5.20 18.49 4.86
C ALA A 144 6.11 17.67 5.78
N ARG A 145 6.30 16.40 5.44
CA ARG A 145 6.98 15.43 6.30
C ARG A 145 7.39 14.19 5.51
N THR A 146 8.26 13.42 6.11
CA THR A 146 8.64 12.11 5.59
C THR A 146 7.65 11.02 6.08
N LEU A 147 7.35 10.07 5.21
CA LEU A 147 6.59 8.85 5.46
C LEU A 147 7.45 7.64 5.07
N GLU A 148 7.46 6.60 5.90
CA GLU A 148 8.13 5.34 5.57
C GLU A 148 7.07 4.26 5.26
N VAL A 149 7.31 3.44 4.24
CA VAL A 149 6.42 2.33 3.86
C VAL A 149 7.26 1.08 3.64
N ASN A 150 6.79 -0.05 4.18
CA ASN A 150 7.47 -1.33 4.07
C ASN A 150 6.51 -2.47 3.67
N LEU A 151 7.08 -3.48 3.01
CA LEU A 151 6.47 -4.79 2.84
C LEU A 151 7.39 -5.80 3.52
N GLU A 152 6.88 -6.49 4.53
CA GLU A 152 7.72 -7.23 5.48
C GLU A 152 6.98 -8.40 6.13
N LYS A 153 7.73 -9.25 6.85
CA LYS A 153 7.18 -10.29 7.71
C LYS A 153 6.30 -9.69 8.80
N ASP A 154 5.21 -10.37 9.12
CA ASP A 154 4.37 -10.03 10.29
C ASP A 154 4.83 -10.69 11.60
N THR A 155 6.07 -11.17 11.63
CA THR A 155 6.69 -11.78 12.81
C THR A 155 8.16 -11.37 12.89
N ASP A 156 8.72 -11.45 14.11
CA ASP A 156 10.14 -11.24 14.35
C ASP A 156 11.01 -12.13 13.43
N PRO A 157 12.06 -11.59 12.77
CA PRO A 157 12.69 -10.28 13.00
C PRO A 157 12.18 -9.15 12.09
N TRP A 158 10.92 -9.21 11.62
CA TRP A 158 10.29 -8.18 10.78
C TRP A 158 11.06 -7.90 9.49
N THR A 159 11.57 -8.96 8.86
CA THR A 159 12.40 -8.86 7.66
C THR A 159 11.66 -8.12 6.54
N SER A 160 12.25 -7.03 6.04
CA SER A 160 11.77 -6.31 4.86
C SER A 160 12.01 -7.11 3.58
N TYR A 161 10.98 -7.30 2.77
CA TYR A 161 11.12 -7.88 1.43
C TYR A 161 11.65 -6.88 0.40
N LEU A 162 11.72 -5.61 0.78
CA LEU A 162 12.30 -4.52 -0.03
C LEU A 162 13.80 -4.38 0.18
N GLY A 163 14.38 -5.18 1.08
CA GLY A 163 15.74 -5.01 1.63
C GLY A 163 15.80 -3.93 2.71
N GLU A 164 15.15 -2.80 2.46
CA GLU A 164 14.95 -1.70 3.41
C GLU A 164 13.61 -1.02 3.13
N ALA A 165 12.97 -0.49 4.18
CA ALA A 165 11.75 0.30 4.02
C ALA A 165 12.00 1.50 3.10
N LYS A 166 10.96 1.93 2.38
CA LYS A 166 11.04 3.03 1.42
C LYS A 166 10.47 4.30 2.00
N THR A 167 11.16 5.40 1.71
CA THR A 167 10.89 6.71 2.30
C THR A 167 10.35 7.65 1.24
N PHE A 168 9.29 8.39 1.59
CA PHE A 168 8.59 9.31 0.71
C PHE A 168 8.41 10.67 1.37
N ASP A 169 8.66 11.74 0.61
CA ASP A 169 8.42 13.10 1.07
C ASP A 169 7.00 13.52 0.73
N LEU A 170 6.16 13.62 1.77
CA LEU A 170 4.79 14.09 1.64
C LEU A 170 4.73 15.61 1.66
N THR A 171 3.85 16.13 0.81
CA THR A 171 3.45 17.54 0.82
C THR A 171 2.03 17.68 1.35
N THR A 172 1.53 18.92 1.41
CA THR A 172 0.10 19.19 1.69
C THR A 172 -0.82 18.90 0.51
N THR A 173 -0.25 18.62 -0.66
CA THR A 173 -1.00 18.19 -1.86
C THR A 173 -0.89 16.68 -2.01
N LYS A 174 -2.02 16.05 -2.35
CA LYS A 174 -2.10 14.62 -2.68
C LYS A 174 -1.19 14.26 -3.84
N GLN A 175 -0.40 13.21 -3.65
CA GLN A 175 0.48 12.61 -4.65
C GLN A 175 0.30 11.10 -4.64
N THR A 176 0.55 10.47 -5.79
CA THR A 176 0.57 9.01 -5.92
C THR A 176 2.01 8.53 -5.88
N PHE A 177 2.27 7.55 -5.02
CA PHE A 177 3.58 6.91 -4.84
C PHE A 177 3.53 5.46 -5.30
N GLU A 178 4.72 4.90 -5.57
CA GLU A 178 4.86 3.54 -6.07
C GLU A 178 6.08 2.86 -5.46
N ILE A 179 5.94 1.57 -5.13
CA ILE A 179 7.01 0.65 -4.78
C ILE A 179 6.90 -0.56 -5.70
N GLN A 180 7.98 -0.90 -6.39
CA GLN A 180 8.08 -2.17 -7.11
C GLN A 180 9.16 -3.04 -6.45
N PHE A 181 8.88 -4.33 -6.29
CA PHE A 181 9.87 -5.28 -5.77
C PHE A 181 9.65 -6.69 -6.31
N THR A 182 10.70 -7.51 -6.24
CA THR A 182 10.64 -8.95 -6.45
C THR A 182 10.81 -9.65 -5.11
N MET A 183 9.92 -10.57 -4.78
CA MET A 183 9.97 -11.35 -3.55
C MET A 183 11.11 -12.38 -3.65
N ASN A 184 12.26 -12.08 -3.05
CA ASN A 184 13.44 -12.95 -3.08
C ASN A 184 13.53 -13.90 -1.88
N GLU A 185 12.79 -13.61 -0.82
CA GLU A 185 12.65 -14.47 0.37
C GLU A 185 11.71 -15.66 0.07
N PRO A 186 11.74 -16.74 0.88
CA PRO A 186 10.77 -17.82 0.79
C PRO A 186 9.33 -17.29 0.80
N THR A 187 8.41 -17.96 0.09
CA THR A 187 6.99 -17.59 0.05
C THR A 187 6.45 -17.40 1.46
N ASP A 188 5.81 -16.26 1.69
CA ASP A 188 5.20 -15.89 2.96
C ASP A 188 3.71 -15.68 2.76
N GLU A 189 2.90 -16.49 3.43
CA GLU A 189 1.44 -16.45 3.35
C GLU A 189 0.80 -15.48 4.36
N ASN A 190 1.62 -14.85 5.21
CA ASN A 190 1.18 -13.96 6.27
C ASN A 190 2.13 -12.76 6.45
N GLY A 191 2.62 -12.19 5.35
CA GLY A 191 3.32 -10.91 5.38
C GLY A 191 2.39 -9.74 5.67
N ARG A 192 2.94 -8.52 5.70
CA ARG A 192 2.17 -7.29 5.90
C ARG A 192 2.64 -6.14 5.01
N ILE A 193 1.81 -5.11 4.95
CA ILE A 193 2.18 -3.75 4.51
C ILE A 193 2.17 -2.86 5.76
N SER A 194 3.24 -2.10 5.96
CA SER A 194 3.41 -1.17 7.09
C SER A 194 3.57 0.24 6.56
N ILE A 195 2.74 1.17 7.03
CA ILE A 195 2.80 2.59 6.73
C ILE A 195 3.16 3.34 8.02
N ASN A 196 4.41 3.78 8.09
CA ASN A 196 5.11 4.20 9.30
C ASN A 196 5.21 5.74 9.38
N ALA A 197 4.53 6.32 10.36
CA ALA A 197 4.37 7.78 10.53
C ALA A 197 4.91 8.30 11.89
N GLY A 198 5.69 7.51 12.63
CA GLY A 198 6.10 7.83 14.00
C GLY A 198 7.05 9.02 14.19
N LEU A 199 7.68 9.54 13.13
CA LEU A 199 8.77 10.54 13.24
C LEU A 199 8.35 12.02 13.20
N ALA A 200 7.07 12.32 12.96
CA ALA A 200 6.57 13.70 12.99
C ALA A 200 5.10 13.75 13.46
N THR A 201 4.72 14.86 14.09
CA THR A 201 3.33 15.11 14.49
C THR A 201 2.48 15.58 13.31
N GLY A 202 1.16 15.56 13.49
CA GLY A 202 0.18 15.95 12.47
C GLY A 202 -0.43 14.75 11.74
N SER A 203 -1.35 15.05 10.81
CA SER A 203 -2.13 14.04 10.11
C SER A 203 -1.44 13.61 8.81
N VAL A 204 -1.45 12.32 8.54
CA VAL A 204 -1.13 11.71 7.25
C VAL A 204 -2.41 11.09 6.71
N PHE A 205 -2.73 11.38 5.46
CA PHE A 205 -3.89 10.86 4.76
C PHE A 205 -3.44 9.86 3.70
N ILE A 206 -4.05 8.67 3.69
CA ILE A 206 -3.74 7.58 2.78
C ILE A 206 -5.03 7.14 2.06
N ASP A 207 -4.94 6.92 0.76
CA ASP A 207 -6.03 6.43 -0.08
C ASP A 207 -5.50 5.58 -1.25
N ASN A 208 -6.39 4.88 -1.96
CA ASN A 208 -6.09 4.15 -3.19
C ASN A 208 -4.89 3.20 -3.10
N VAL A 209 -4.80 2.45 -1.99
CA VAL A 209 -3.71 1.48 -1.77
C VAL A 209 -3.99 0.22 -2.58
N VAL A 210 -3.13 -0.08 -3.55
CA VAL A 210 -3.31 -1.21 -4.47
C VAL A 210 -2.01 -1.97 -4.58
N LEU A 211 -2.06 -3.28 -4.36
CA LEU A 211 -0.97 -4.20 -4.66
C LEU A 211 -1.37 -5.04 -5.87
N THR A 212 -0.53 -5.06 -6.90
CA THR A 212 -0.71 -5.91 -8.09
C THR A 212 0.54 -6.74 -8.34
N LYS A 213 0.36 -8.01 -8.72
CA LYS A 213 1.43 -8.76 -9.38
C LYS A 213 1.74 -8.08 -10.72
N ILE A 214 3.03 -7.97 -11.01
CA ILE A 214 3.53 -7.43 -12.27
C ILE A 214 4.50 -8.43 -12.88
N ASP A 215 4.71 -8.32 -14.19
CA ASP A 215 5.84 -8.98 -14.82
C ASP A 215 7.12 -8.59 -14.07
N LYS A 216 8.07 -9.53 -14.01
CA LYS A 216 9.32 -9.33 -13.29
C LYS A 216 9.86 -7.96 -13.66
N VAL A 217 10.12 -7.12 -12.64
CA VAL A 217 10.72 -5.81 -12.84
C VAL A 217 12.06 -6.07 -13.50
N GLU A 218 12.13 -5.96 -14.82
CA GLU A 218 13.41 -5.94 -15.48
C GLU A 218 14.09 -4.69 -14.95
N PRO A 219 15.30 -4.78 -14.37
CA PRO A 219 16.09 -3.57 -14.17
C PRO A 219 16.08 -2.84 -15.51
N PRO A 220 15.86 -1.51 -15.56
CA PRO A 220 15.61 -0.78 -16.79
C PRO A 220 16.56 -1.31 -17.85
N SER A 221 15.99 -1.97 -18.88
CA SER A 221 16.75 -2.78 -19.81
C SER A 221 17.72 -1.85 -20.53
N SER A 222 18.94 -1.70 -20.01
CA SER A 222 20.08 -1.44 -20.86
C SER A 222 20.02 -2.54 -21.90
N ILE A 223 20.07 -2.18 -23.18
CA ILE A 223 20.12 -3.12 -24.30
C ILE A 223 21.14 -4.23 -23.98
N ALA A 224 20.65 -5.32 -23.43
CA ALA A 224 21.40 -6.49 -23.03
C ALA A 224 20.46 -7.66 -23.27
N GLY A 225 20.18 -7.86 -24.57
CA GLY A 225 19.48 -9.03 -25.04
C GLY A 225 20.14 -10.28 -24.48
N LYS A 226 19.29 -11.17 -23.98
CA LYS A 226 19.52 -12.59 -23.74
C LYS A 226 20.88 -13.10 -24.21
N VAL A 227 21.83 -13.17 -23.28
CA VAL A 227 22.93 -14.14 -23.34
C VAL A 227 23.01 -14.74 -21.96
N LEU A 228 22.66 -16.03 -21.88
CA LEU A 228 23.03 -16.93 -20.78
C LEU A 228 24.48 -16.62 -20.36
N LEU A 229 24.87 -16.73 -19.09
CA LEU A 229 26.17 -17.26 -18.64
C LEU A 229 26.48 -16.86 -17.18
N GLN A 230 27.14 -17.81 -16.51
CA GLN A 230 27.73 -17.77 -15.18
C GLN A 230 28.36 -16.43 -14.80
N ALA A 231 28.23 -16.03 -13.53
CA ALA A 231 28.92 -14.89 -12.93
C ALA A 231 30.45 -15.00 -13.15
N GLY A 232 30.94 -14.35 -14.20
CA GLY A 232 32.35 -14.28 -14.56
C GLY A 232 32.96 -12.96 -14.11
N GLU A 233 34.15 -13.04 -13.50
CA GLU A 233 35.00 -11.91 -13.13
C GLU A 233 35.18 -10.94 -14.31
N LYS A 234 34.87 -9.65 -14.09
CA LYS A 234 34.98 -8.59 -15.11
C LYS A 234 36.19 -7.71 -14.86
N THR A 235 36.78 -7.19 -15.94
CA THR A 235 37.93 -6.27 -15.85
C THR A 235 37.48 -4.82 -16.07
N PHE A 236 37.80 -3.94 -15.11
CA PHE A 236 37.51 -2.52 -15.12
C PHE A 236 38.80 -1.72 -15.33
N SER A 237 38.75 -0.66 -16.12
CA SER A 237 39.87 0.26 -16.34
C SER A 237 39.69 1.53 -15.52
N VAL A 238 40.66 1.86 -14.69
CA VAL A 238 40.63 3.03 -13.79
C VAL A 238 41.43 4.16 -14.41
N TYR A 239 40.89 5.37 -14.38
CA TYR A 239 41.51 6.60 -14.86
C TYR A 239 41.43 7.67 -13.77
N ASN A 240 42.40 8.58 -13.72
CA ASN A 240 42.25 9.78 -12.88
C ASN A 240 41.36 10.82 -13.58
N MET A 241 41.03 11.92 -12.89
CA MET A 241 40.17 12.99 -13.45
C MET A 241 40.79 13.74 -14.64
N LYS A 242 42.09 13.59 -14.90
CA LYS A 242 42.76 14.13 -16.10
C LYS A 242 42.65 13.17 -17.30
N GLY A 243 41.95 12.05 -17.15
CA GLY A 243 41.81 11.03 -18.18
C GLY A 243 43.01 10.10 -18.35
N VAL A 244 44.01 10.18 -17.46
CA VAL A 244 45.20 9.32 -17.50
C VAL A 244 44.84 7.95 -16.92
N PHE A 245 45.20 6.88 -17.64
CA PHE A 245 45.01 5.51 -17.19
C PHE A 245 45.86 5.21 -15.95
N VAL A 246 45.26 4.54 -14.96
CA VAL A 246 45.87 4.23 -13.66
C VAL A 246 46.12 2.73 -13.54
N CYS A 247 45.07 1.90 -13.61
CA CYS A 247 45.20 0.45 -13.46
C CYS A 247 43.99 -0.31 -14.04
N LYS A 248 44.07 -1.64 -14.00
CA LYS A 248 42.93 -2.54 -14.22
C LYS A 248 42.54 -3.22 -12.92
N LEU A 249 41.23 -3.26 -12.64
CA LEU A 249 40.64 -3.98 -11.52
C LEU A 249 39.87 -5.19 -12.04
N LYS A 250 39.81 -6.25 -11.25
CA LYS A 250 38.97 -7.41 -11.52
C LYS A 250 37.92 -7.52 -10.43
N ALA A 251 36.65 -7.52 -10.82
CA ALA A 251 35.54 -7.63 -9.89
C ALA A 251 34.34 -8.30 -10.58
N THR A 252 33.47 -8.93 -9.80
CA THR A 252 32.29 -9.61 -10.35
C THR A 252 31.18 -8.59 -10.68
N TYR A 253 31.12 -7.51 -9.90
CA TYR A 253 30.19 -6.39 -10.10
C TYR A 253 30.75 -5.07 -9.53
N MET A 254 30.16 -3.94 -9.93
CA MET A 254 30.67 -2.58 -9.63
C MET A 254 30.69 -2.20 -8.14
N GLY A 255 30.04 -2.97 -7.26
CA GLY A 255 30.02 -2.72 -5.81
C GLY A 255 31.35 -3.04 -5.12
N GLU A 256 32.11 -4.02 -5.64
CA GLU A 256 33.41 -4.45 -5.09
C GLU A 256 34.54 -3.46 -5.42
N VAL A 257 34.37 -2.68 -6.48
CA VAL A 257 35.38 -1.74 -7.01
C VAL A 257 35.78 -0.68 -5.98
N GLN A 258 34.84 -0.18 -5.17
CA GLN A 258 35.12 0.86 -4.17
C GLN A 258 36.10 0.37 -3.08
N ALA A 259 35.94 -0.87 -2.62
CA ALA A 259 36.82 -1.46 -1.62
C ALA A 259 38.22 -1.71 -2.18
N GLN A 260 38.31 -2.18 -3.43
CA GLN A 260 39.59 -2.40 -4.10
C GLN A 260 40.35 -1.09 -4.32
N LEU A 261 39.67 -0.02 -4.75
CA LEU A 261 40.28 1.29 -4.93
C LEU A 261 40.84 1.88 -3.63
N ASN A 262 40.12 1.71 -2.51
CA ASN A 262 40.58 2.18 -1.21
C ASN A 262 41.75 1.33 -0.63
N ALA A 263 41.88 0.08 -1.08
CA ALA A 263 43.01 -0.78 -0.70
C ALA A 263 44.26 -0.52 -1.54
N MET A 264 44.17 0.26 -2.62
CA MET A 264 45.31 0.63 -3.45
C MET A 264 46.01 1.87 -2.87
N ASN A 265 47.33 1.94 -3.06
CA ASN A 265 48.12 3.12 -2.71
C ASN A 265 47.99 4.22 -3.79
N LEU A 266 46.76 4.67 -4.01
CA LEU A 266 46.42 5.75 -4.92
C LEU A 266 46.36 7.08 -4.17
N ASP A 267 46.68 8.18 -4.86
CA ASP A 267 46.48 9.51 -4.30
C ASP A 267 45.00 9.74 -3.99
N LYS A 268 44.71 10.39 -2.86
CA LYS A 268 43.34 10.73 -2.47
C LYS A 268 42.70 11.60 -3.55
N GLY A 269 41.51 11.24 -3.98
CA GLY A 269 40.84 11.94 -5.07
C GLY A 269 39.75 11.13 -5.76
N LEU A 270 39.27 11.66 -6.88
CA LEU A 270 38.23 11.01 -7.70
C LEU A 270 38.86 10.23 -8.86
N TYR A 271 38.33 9.05 -9.12
CA TYR A 271 38.76 8.17 -10.19
C TYR A 271 37.56 7.74 -11.04
N VAL A 272 37.75 7.72 -12.35
CA VAL A 272 36.77 7.23 -13.33
C VAL A 272 37.06 5.77 -13.59
N VAL A 273 36.12 4.89 -13.28
CA VAL A 273 36.22 3.45 -13.56
C VAL A 273 35.33 3.12 -14.74
N LYS A 274 35.89 2.46 -15.75
CA LYS A 274 35.22 2.12 -17.01
C LYS A 274 35.15 0.62 -17.24
N ILE A 275 34.06 0.16 -17.84
CA ILE A 275 33.92 -1.18 -18.40
C ILE A 275 33.13 -1.10 -19.72
N GLY A 276 33.80 -1.38 -20.84
CA GLY A 276 33.23 -1.06 -22.15
C GLY A 276 32.85 0.42 -22.23
N ASP A 277 31.60 0.70 -22.59
CA ASP A 277 31.04 2.06 -22.72
C ASP A 277 30.56 2.65 -21.39
N PHE A 278 30.48 1.85 -20.32
CA PHE A 278 30.04 2.31 -19.01
C PHE A 278 31.17 2.97 -18.24
N SER A 279 30.86 4.06 -17.53
CA SER A 279 31.79 4.70 -16.59
C SER A 279 31.10 5.16 -15.32
N ARG A 280 31.82 5.12 -14.18
CA ARG A 280 31.36 5.65 -12.89
C ARG A 280 32.53 6.29 -12.14
N ILE A 281 32.24 7.32 -11.36
CA ILE A 281 33.23 8.02 -10.54
C ILE A 281 33.23 7.43 -9.13
N PHE A 282 34.42 7.17 -8.60
CA PHE A 282 34.65 6.66 -7.25
C PHE A 282 35.60 7.58 -6.48
N PRO A 283 35.31 7.92 -5.22
CA PRO A 283 36.27 8.57 -4.32
C PRO A 283 37.25 7.55 -3.73
N VAL A 284 38.54 7.89 -3.70
CA VAL A 284 39.58 7.20 -2.91
C VAL A 284 39.89 8.05 -1.68
N LYS A 285 39.75 7.46 -0.50
CA LYS A 285 39.89 8.12 0.81
C LYS A 285 41.31 8.08 1.37
#